data_AF-A0A6P7NFI0-F1
#
_entry.id   AF-A0A6P7NFI0-F1
#
_cell.length_a   1.000
_cell.length_b   1.000
_cell.length_c   1.000
_cell.angle_alpha   90.00
_cell.angle_beta   90.00
_cell.angle_gamma   90.00
#
_symmetry.space_group_name_H-M   'P 1'
#
loop_
_entity.id
_entity.type
_entity.pdbx_description
1 polymer ?
#
loop_
_entity_poly.entity_id
_entity_poly.type
_entity_poly.pdbx_seq_one_letter_code
_entity_poly.pdbx_strand_id
1 'polypeptide(L)'
;MEQSGAARFLDAVTQFKTYEDYLDSKVTPMDLFYLKSRELARRLVEHGHKGTVLSREEFMERTAAAQAAEPAKSNAFYNSSRPVTLASAGKELKDNFLKALAEREEANRSGKMTSIIFIRDHNTLGQEVSGYIDYAHRLKTQDFEPYFSGKKRIMPGRADLWLVQARTPPEPSCSRTSTSTSSSTTTA
;
A
#
# COMPACT_ATOMS: atom_id res chain seq x y z
N MET A 1 -37.13 -12.58 -7.72
CA MET A 1 -36.34 -11.33 -7.88
C MET A 1 -36.43 -10.43 -6.63
N GLU A 2 -36.41 -10.98 -5.41
CA GLU A 2 -36.69 -10.18 -4.18
C GLU A 2 -35.47 -9.89 -3.29
N GLN A 3 -34.28 -10.36 -3.66
CA GLN A 3 -33.06 -10.17 -2.84
C GLN A 3 -32.32 -8.85 -3.15
N SER A 4 -32.70 -8.13 -4.21
CA SER A 4 -31.98 -6.92 -4.65
C SER A 4 -32.33 -5.66 -3.83
N GLY A 5 -33.48 -5.65 -3.13
CA GLY A 5 -33.87 -4.53 -2.26
C GLY A 5 -33.07 -4.54 -0.95
N ALA A 6 -33.03 -5.69 -0.27
CA ALA A 6 -32.37 -5.86 1.02
C ALA A 6 -30.88 -5.48 0.98
N ALA A 7 -30.17 -5.81 -0.11
CA ALA A 7 -28.76 -5.46 -0.27
C ALA A 7 -28.50 -3.94 -0.32
N ARG A 8 -29.37 -3.15 -0.97
CA ARG A 8 -29.28 -1.68 -0.96
C ARG A 8 -29.62 -1.07 0.39
N PHE A 9 -30.55 -1.67 1.13
CA PHE A 9 -30.88 -1.24 2.50
C PHE A 9 -29.77 -1.58 3.49
N LEU A 10 -29.09 -2.73 3.33
CA LEU A 10 -27.98 -3.15 4.18
C LEU A 10 -26.77 -2.20 4.07
N ASP A 11 -26.44 -1.74 2.85
CA ASP A 11 -25.35 -0.79 2.63
C ASP A 11 -25.62 0.57 3.31
N ALA A 12 -26.89 1.01 3.34
CA ALA A 12 -27.30 2.20 4.07
C ALA A 12 -27.19 2.02 5.60
N VAL A 13 -27.51 0.85 6.16
CA VAL A 13 -27.41 0.61 7.61
C VAL A 13 -25.96 0.70 8.10
N THR A 14 -25.00 0.21 7.30
CA THR A 14 -23.57 0.29 7.65
C THR A 14 -22.97 1.70 7.54
N GLN A 15 -23.67 2.65 6.92
CA GLN A 15 -23.20 4.04 6.81
C GLN A 15 -23.49 4.87 8.08
N PHE A 16 -24.44 4.44 8.92
CA PHE A 16 -24.84 5.17 10.11
C PHE A 16 -24.17 4.61 11.37
N LYS A 17 -23.60 5.50 12.19
CA LYS A 17 -22.90 5.12 13.44
C LYS A 17 -23.88 4.83 14.57
N THR A 18 -25.02 5.49 14.56
CA THR A 18 -26.03 5.39 15.62
C THR A 18 -27.42 5.17 15.02
N TYR A 19 -28.29 4.50 15.80
CA TYR A 19 -29.68 4.29 15.41
C TYR A 19 -30.44 5.61 15.26
N GLU A 20 -30.07 6.64 16.03
CA GLU A 20 -30.67 7.97 15.90
C GLU A 20 -30.35 8.62 14.54
N ASP A 21 -29.12 8.48 14.03
CA ASP A 21 -28.75 9.00 12.71
C ASP A 21 -29.56 8.30 11.60
N TYR A 22 -29.83 7.01 11.75
CA TYR A 22 -30.70 6.27 10.83
C TYR A 22 -32.13 6.80 10.85
N LEU A 23 -32.70 7.05 12.03
CA LEU A 23 -34.03 7.65 12.16
C LEU A 23 -34.08 9.06 11.57
N ASP A 24 -33.04 9.86 11.79
CA ASP A 24 -32.95 11.21 11.24
C ASP A 24 -32.87 11.23 9.71
N SER A 25 -32.30 10.20 9.08
CA SER A 25 -32.32 10.04 7.61
C SER A 25 -33.74 9.84 7.05
N LYS A 26 -34.68 9.40 7.89
CA LYS A 26 -36.09 9.17 7.55
C LYS A 26 -37.00 10.32 7.97
N VAL A 27 -36.50 11.27 8.77
CA VAL A 27 -37.24 12.49 9.14
C VAL A 27 -37.29 13.43 7.94
N THR A 28 -38.49 13.81 7.52
CA THR A 28 -38.64 14.76 6.42
C THR A 28 -38.65 16.21 6.91
N PRO A 29 -38.29 17.20 6.08
CA PRO A 29 -38.38 18.62 6.44
C PRO A 29 -39.81 19.04 6.85
N MET A 30 -40.81 18.35 6.30
CA MET A 30 -42.22 18.55 6.63
C MET A 30 -42.53 18.14 8.08
N ASP A 31 -41.91 17.07 8.57
CA ASP A 31 -42.07 16.62 9.96
C ASP A 31 -41.45 17.60 10.94
N LEU A 32 -40.29 18.16 10.59
CA LEU A 32 -39.67 19.23 11.36
C LEU A 32 -40.53 20.51 11.35
N PHE A 33 -41.17 20.82 10.22
CA PHE A 33 -42.05 21.98 10.10
C PHE A 33 -43.31 21.87 10.96
N TYR A 34 -43.98 20.71 10.94
CA TYR A 34 -45.23 20.52 11.70
C TYR A 34 -45.02 20.18 13.17
N LEU A 35 -44.04 19.33 13.49
CA LEU A 35 -43.81 18.87 14.86
C LEU A 35 -42.92 19.82 15.65
N LYS A 36 -42.13 20.68 14.97
CA LYS A 36 -41.14 21.62 15.55
C LYS A 36 -40.15 20.98 16.54
N SER A 37 -40.14 19.66 16.63
CA SER A 37 -39.31 18.87 17.52
C SER A 37 -38.80 17.64 16.78
N ARG A 38 -37.47 17.51 16.74
CA ARG A 38 -36.78 16.38 16.13
C ARG A 38 -37.08 15.07 16.85
N GLU A 39 -37.20 15.11 18.17
CA GLU A 39 -37.50 13.93 19.00
C GLU A 39 -38.92 13.40 18.73
N LEU A 40 -39.89 14.29 18.54
CA LEU A 40 -41.26 13.90 18.18
C LEU A 40 -41.31 13.31 16.77
N ALA A 41 -40.56 13.89 15.83
CA ALA A 41 -40.45 13.35 14.48
C ALA A 41 -39.81 11.95 14.48
N ARG A 42 -38.76 11.73 15.29
CA ARG A 42 -38.15 10.40 15.47
C ARG A 42 -39.14 9.38 16.01
N ARG A 43 -39.86 9.69 17.09
CA ARG A 43 -40.87 8.77 17.66
C ARG A 43 -41.98 8.45 16.66
N LEU A 44 -42.39 9.42 15.86
CA LEU A 44 -43.43 9.24 14.83
C LEU A 44 -42.96 8.30 13.71
N VAL A 45 -41.70 8.41 13.31
CA VAL A 45 -41.04 7.51 12.35
C VAL A 45 -40.89 6.11 12.96
N GLU A 46 -40.45 6.02 14.22
CA GLU A 46 -40.29 4.75 14.95
C GLU A 46 -41.60 3.99 15.11
N HIS A 47 -42.73 4.68 15.31
CA HIS A 47 -44.06 4.07 15.38
C HIS A 47 -44.62 3.61 14.01
N GLY A 48 -43.83 3.69 12.94
CA GLY A 48 -44.17 3.08 11.64
C GLY A 48 -45.19 3.86 10.80
N HIS A 49 -45.54 5.09 11.19
CA HIS A 49 -46.53 5.90 10.45
C HIS A 49 -46.05 6.35 9.06
N LYS A 50 -44.76 6.20 8.74
CA LYS A 50 -44.15 6.61 7.46
C LYS A 50 -43.53 5.47 6.65
N GLY A 51 -43.74 4.22 7.06
CA GLY A 51 -43.23 3.02 6.38
C GLY A 51 -42.59 2.01 7.34
N THR A 52 -42.16 0.86 6.81
CA THR A 52 -41.46 -0.19 7.57
C THR A 52 -40.09 0.31 8.03
N VAL A 53 -40.01 0.73 9.29
CA VAL A 53 -38.76 1.09 9.96
C VAL A 53 -38.27 -0.15 10.72
N LEU A 54 -36.97 -0.42 10.67
CA LEU A 54 -36.38 -1.51 11.45
C LEU A 54 -36.49 -1.19 12.94
N SER A 55 -36.84 -2.19 13.75
CA SER A 55 -36.78 -2.04 15.20
C SER A 55 -35.34 -1.76 15.64
N ARG A 56 -35.18 -1.10 16.79
CA ARG A 56 -33.87 -0.82 17.40
C ARG A 56 -33.04 -2.10 17.51
N GLU A 57 -33.68 -3.20 17.90
CA GLU A 57 -33.08 -4.52 18.05
C GLU A 57 -32.58 -5.07 16.70
N GLU A 58 -33.40 -4.98 15.65
CA GLU A 58 -33.02 -5.46 14.30
C GLU A 58 -31.87 -4.63 13.71
N PHE A 59 -31.85 -3.32 13.97
CA PHE A 59 -30.74 -2.46 13.54
C PHE A 59 -29.45 -2.83 14.24
N MET A 60 -29.49 -3.07 15.55
CA MET A 60 -28.33 -3.50 16.33
C MET A 60 -27.85 -4.88 15.90
N GLU A 61 -28.76 -5.84 15.69
CA GLU A 61 -28.43 -7.19 15.24
C GLU A 61 -27.82 -7.18 13.84
N ARG A 62 -28.36 -6.38 12.91
CA ARG A 62 -27.79 -6.25 11.56
C ARG A 62 -26.46 -5.51 11.55
N THR A 63 -26.29 -4.49 12.38
CA THR A 63 -25.01 -3.77 12.52
C THR A 63 -23.96 -4.69 13.13
N ALA A 64 -24.33 -5.46 14.16
CA ALA A 64 -23.45 -6.46 14.77
C ALA A 64 -23.12 -7.59 13.80
N ALA A 65 -24.08 -8.08 13.01
CA ALA A 65 -23.83 -9.09 11.98
C ALA A 65 -22.93 -8.55 10.85
N ALA A 66 -23.13 -7.30 10.43
CA ALA A 66 -22.25 -6.64 9.45
C ALA A 66 -20.84 -6.43 10.00
N GLN A 67 -20.69 -6.02 11.27
CA GLN A 67 -19.39 -5.87 11.93
C GLN A 67 -18.70 -7.24 12.16
N ALA A 68 -19.45 -8.28 12.51
CA ALA A 68 -18.95 -9.64 12.64
C ALA A 68 -18.57 -10.27 11.28
N ALA A 69 -19.19 -9.83 10.19
CA ALA A 69 -18.83 -10.16 8.81
C ALA A 69 -17.72 -9.25 8.23
N GLU A 70 -17.35 -8.19 8.94
CA GLU A 70 -16.31 -7.21 8.58
C GLU A 70 -14.93 -7.38 9.26
N PRO A 71 -14.41 -8.58 9.61
CA PRO A 71 -12.96 -8.74 9.74
C PRO A 71 -12.25 -8.78 8.37
N ALA A 72 -12.98 -8.68 7.25
CA ALA A 72 -12.47 -8.91 5.90
C ALA A 72 -12.24 -7.66 5.03
N LYS A 73 -12.94 -6.51 5.22
CA LYS A 73 -12.76 -5.35 4.30
C LYS A 73 -11.86 -4.24 4.83
N SER A 74 -11.83 -3.98 6.13
CA SER A 74 -10.82 -3.06 6.72
C SER A 74 -9.40 -3.65 6.69
N ASN A 75 -9.30 -4.98 6.66
CA ASN A 75 -8.09 -5.73 6.37
C ASN A 75 -7.83 -5.94 4.86
N ALA A 76 -8.73 -5.60 3.94
CA ALA A 76 -8.47 -5.83 2.51
C ALA A 76 -7.37 -4.92 1.93
N PHE A 77 -7.12 -3.76 2.56
CA PHE A 77 -6.01 -2.87 2.18
C PHE A 77 -4.69 -3.23 2.90
N TYR A 78 -4.74 -3.82 4.09
CA TYR A 78 -3.56 -4.07 4.95
C TYR A 78 -3.21 -5.55 5.19
N ASN A 79 -4.11 -6.47 4.86
CA ASN A 79 -4.00 -7.91 4.99
C ASN A 79 -4.58 -8.56 3.73
N SER A 80 -3.74 -8.59 2.69
CA SER A 80 -3.91 -9.53 1.58
C SER A 80 -3.68 -10.95 2.12
N SER A 81 -4.68 -11.48 2.84
CA SER A 81 -4.80 -12.87 3.30
C SER A 81 -5.33 -13.77 2.18
N ARG A 82 -5.09 -13.38 0.92
CA ARG A 82 -4.94 -14.39 -0.13
C ARG A 82 -3.55 -14.99 0.08
N PRO A 83 -3.36 -16.31 -0.05
CA PRO A 83 -2.03 -16.85 -0.20
C PRO A 83 -1.47 -16.23 -1.48
N VAL A 84 -0.78 -15.10 -1.36
CA VAL A 84 -0.17 -14.47 -2.51
C VAL A 84 0.94 -15.42 -2.89
N THR A 85 0.76 -16.10 -4.02
CA THR A 85 1.81 -16.87 -4.68
C THR A 85 3.09 -16.07 -4.56
N LEU A 86 4.04 -16.59 -3.77
CA LEU A 86 5.29 -15.91 -3.48
C LEU A 86 5.94 -15.59 -4.83
N ALA A 87 6.43 -14.37 -5.01
CA ALA A 87 7.07 -13.95 -6.24
C ALA A 87 8.33 -14.77 -6.56
N SER A 88 8.89 -15.41 -5.53
CA SER A 88 9.98 -16.38 -5.59
C SER A 88 9.56 -17.83 -5.84
N ALA A 89 8.29 -18.20 -5.68
CA ALA A 89 7.84 -19.59 -5.83
C ALA A 89 8.06 -20.10 -7.26
N GLY A 90 8.82 -21.19 -7.39
CA GLY A 90 9.08 -21.86 -8.67
C GLY A 90 10.16 -21.22 -9.55
N LYS A 91 10.92 -20.23 -9.06
CA LYS A 91 12.03 -19.63 -9.83
C LYS A 91 13.39 -20.16 -9.38
N GLU A 92 14.19 -20.56 -10.36
CA GLU A 92 15.60 -20.87 -10.15
C GLU A 92 16.42 -19.59 -9.97
N LEU A 93 16.57 -19.16 -8.71
CA LEU A 93 17.39 -18.02 -8.36
C LEU A 93 18.86 -18.45 -8.37
N LYS A 94 19.66 -17.95 -9.33
CA LYS A 94 21.11 -18.24 -9.38
C LYS A 94 21.89 -17.45 -8.33
N ASP A 95 21.50 -16.21 -8.07
CA ASP A 95 22.25 -15.30 -7.20
C ASP A 95 21.96 -15.53 -5.71
N ASN A 96 23.02 -15.57 -4.89
CA ASN A 96 22.91 -15.70 -3.43
C ASN A 96 22.07 -14.59 -2.80
N PHE A 97 22.16 -13.38 -3.35
CA PHE A 97 21.35 -12.23 -2.92
C PHE A 97 19.86 -12.49 -3.12
N LEU A 98 19.45 -12.96 -4.30
CA LEU A 98 18.06 -13.24 -4.61
C LEU A 98 17.52 -14.42 -3.81
N LYS A 99 18.32 -15.48 -3.59
CA LYS A 99 17.96 -16.60 -2.71
C LYS A 99 17.65 -16.13 -1.30
N ALA A 100 18.52 -15.29 -0.73
CA ALA A 100 18.32 -14.74 0.60
C ALA A 100 17.12 -13.78 0.66
N LEU A 101 16.74 -13.15 -0.46
CA LEU A 101 15.56 -12.30 -0.54
C LEU A 101 14.26 -13.11 -0.64
N ALA A 102 14.30 -14.23 -1.36
CA ALA A 102 13.20 -15.20 -1.47
C ALA A 102 12.88 -15.86 -0.14
N GLU A 103 13.88 -16.36 0.59
CA GLU A 103 13.70 -16.97 1.91
C GLU A 103 13.03 -16.00 2.90
N ARG A 104 13.36 -14.71 2.79
CA ARG A 104 12.80 -13.66 3.65
C ARG A 104 11.46 -13.11 3.15
N GLU A 105 11.03 -13.42 1.92
CA GLU A 105 9.81 -12.87 1.32
C GLU A 105 8.58 -13.20 2.17
N GLU A 106 8.42 -14.47 2.54
CA GLU A 106 7.27 -14.95 3.29
C GLU A 106 7.19 -14.31 4.69
N ALA A 107 8.32 -14.25 5.40
CA ALA A 107 8.40 -13.64 6.72
C ALA A 107 8.15 -12.11 6.69
N ASN A 108 8.61 -11.42 5.65
CA ASN A 108 8.34 -9.98 5.46
C ASN A 108 6.89 -9.71 5.05
N ARG A 109 6.29 -10.57 4.23
CA ARG A 109 4.90 -10.41 3.81
C ARG A 109 3.90 -10.69 4.93
N SER A 110 4.21 -11.67 5.77
CA SER A 110 3.43 -11.99 6.98
C SER A 110 3.68 -11.03 8.15
N GLY A 111 4.63 -10.09 8.02
CA GLY A 111 4.97 -9.13 9.08
C GLY A 111 5.70 -9.75 10.27
N LYS A 112 6.14 -11.01 10.18
CA LYS A 112 6.94 -11.68 11.22
C LYS A 112 8.35 -11.12 11.30
N MET A 113 8.87 -10.60 10.19
CA MET A 113 10.18 -9.99 10.08
C MET A 113 10.11 -8.71 9.25
N THR A 114 10.98 -7.75 9.54
CA THR A 114 11.19 -6.56 8.73
C THR A 114 12.64 -6.51 8.29
N SER A 115 12.88 -6.51 6.98
CA SER A 115 14.23 -6.51 6.40
C SER A 115 14.48 -5.20 5.65
N ILE A 116 15.65 -4.60 5.90
CA ILE A 116 16.14 -3.43 5.15
C ILE A 116 17.28 -3.91 4.25
N ILE A 117 17.23 -3.53 2.97
CA ILE A 117 18.23 -3.89 1.98
C ILE A 117 19.09 -2.65 1.72
N PHE A 118 20.40 -2.80 1.88
CA PHE A 118 21.36 -1.80 1.41
C PHE A 118 21.85 -2.18 0.01
N ILE A 119 21.75 -1.23 -0.93
CA ILE A 119 22.24 -1.41 -2.30
C ILE A 119 23.22 -0.29 -2.61
N ARG A 120 24.32 -0.67 -3.26
CA ARG A 120 25.32 0.23 -3.83
C ARG A 120 25.61 -0.27 -5.24
N ASP A 121 25.28 0.53 -6.24
CA ASP A 121 25.46 0.17 -7.66
C ASP A 121 25.76 1.40 -8.50
N HIS A 122 26.22 1.20 -9.73
CA HIS A 122 26.44 2.29 -10.67
C HIS A 122 25.31 2.36 -11.69
N ASN A 123 24.81 3.57 -11.96
CA ASN A 123 23.90 3.81 -13.06
C ASN A 123 24.63 3.65 -14.40
N THR A 124 23.88 3.49 -15.48
CA THR A 124 24.38 3.54 -16.87
C THR A 124 25.20 4.78 -17.20
N LEU A 125 24.97 5.88 -16.46
CA LEU A 125 25.72 7.13 -16.54
C LEU A 125 27.02 7.13 -15.71
N GLY A 126 27.43 6.00 -15.13
CA GLY A 126 28.62 5.88 -14.28
C GLY A 126 28.50 6.52 -12.89
N GLN A 127 27.33 7.04 -12.55
CA GLN A 127 27.06 7.63 -11.23
C GLN A 127 26.85 6.53 -10.20
N GLU A 128 27.54 6.62 -9.07
CA GLU A 128 27.35 5.70 -7.97
C GLU A 128 26.05 6.03 -7.23
N VAL A 129 25.13 5.07 -7.18
CA VAL A 129 23.85 5.17 -6.50
C VAL A 129 23.87 4.21 -5.32
N SER A 130 23.72 4.75 -4.11
CA SER A 130 23.57 3.98 -2.89
C SER A 130 22.29 4.32 -2.16
N GLY A 131 21.70 3.35 -1.47
CA GLY A 131 20.44 3.59 -0.77
C GLY A 131 19.97 2.42 0.08
N TYR A 132 19.05 2.75 0.99
CA TYR A 132 18.37 1.79 1.86
C TYR A 132 16.93 1.61 1.38
N ILE A 133 16.55 0.36 1.15
CA ILE A 133 15.23 -0.03 0.68
C ILE A 133 14.55 -0.84 1.77
N ASP A 134 13.34 -0.45 2.16
CA ASP A 134 12.48 -1.27 3.01
C ASP A 134 11.85 -2.38 2.17
N TYR A 135 12.24 -3.62 2.43
CA TYR A 135 11.77 -4.76 1.65
C TYR A 135 10.29 -5.04 1.88
N ALA A 136 9.81 -4.94 3.13
CA ALA A 136 8.43 -5.21 3.48
C ALA A 136 7.48 -4.17 2.87
N HIS A 137 7.88 -2.89 2.90
CA HIS A 137 7.14 -1.83 2.23
C HIS A 137 7.09 -2.06 0.71
N ARG A 138 8.23 -2.38 0.10
CA ARG A 138 8.31 -2.53 -1.36
C ARG A 138 7.49 -3.74 -1.85
N LEU A 139 7.48 -4.85 -1.12
CA LEU A 139 6.65 -6.03 -1.42
C LEU A 139 5.14 -5.75 -1.43
N LYS A 140 4.70 -4.71 -0.71
CA LYS A 140 3.29 -4.27 -0.66
C LYS A 140 2.95 -3.34 -1.82
N THR A 141 3.87 -2.45 -2.16
CA THR A 141 3.64 -1.38 -3.15
C THR A 141 3.95 -1.80 -4.58
N GLN A 142 4.84 -2.77 -4.79
CA GLN A 142 5.29 -3.19 -6.12
C GLN A 142 5.34 -4.71 -6.27
N ASP A 143 5.12 -5.19 -7.48
CA ASP A 143 5.32 -6.59 -7.84
C ASP A 143 6.81 -6.96 -7.91
N PHE A 144 7.20 -8.00 -7.16
CA PHE A 144 8.58 -8.49 -7.09
C PHE A 144 8.90 -9.60 -8.10
N GLU A 145 7.89 -10.09 -8.81
CA GLU A 145 8.03 -11.13 -9.83
C GLU A 145 9.14 -10.83 -10.87
N PRO A 146 9.23 -9.62 -11.47
CA PRO A 146 10.24 -9.31 -12.47
C PRO A 146 11.67 -9.25 -11.91
N TYR A 147 11.85 -8.89 -10.63
CA TYR A 147 13.18 -8.85 -10.02
C TYR A 147 13.74 -10.26 -9.80
N PHE A 148 12.91 -11.19 -9.31
CA PHE A 148 13.30 -12.59 -9.16
C PHE A 148 13.54 -13.29 -10.50
N SER A 149 12.89 -12.83 -11.58
CA SER A 149 13.14 -13.36 -12.93
C SER A 149 14.43 -12.82 -13.59
N GLY A 150 15.13 -11.89 -12.95
CA GLY A 150 16.32 -11.25 -13.52
C GLY A 150 16.05 -10.24 -14.65
N LYS A 151 14.78 -10.04 -15.03
CA LYS A 151 14.39 -9.04 -16.06
C LYS A 151 14.64 -7.62 -15.60
N LYS A 152 14.62 -7.37 -14.28
CA LYS A 152 14.78 -6.04 -13.69
C LYS A 152 15.76 -6.08 -12.53
N ARG A 153 16.64 -5.07 -12.46
CA ARG A 153 17.58 -4.88 -11.33
C ARG A 153 16.90 -4.09 -10.21
N ILE A 154 17.15 -4.49 -8.97
CA ILE A 154 16.64 -3.79 -7.77
C ILE A 154 17.51 -2.57 -7.53
N MET A 155 17.02 -1.37 -7.84
CA MET A 155 17.72 -0.10 -7.60
C MET A 155 16.99 0.74 -6.55
N PRO A 156 17.68 1.56 -5.75
CA PRO A 156 17.05 2.56 -4.89
C PRO A 156 16.31 3.60 -5.75
N GLY A 157 15.10 3.95 -5.35
CA GLY A 157 14.21 4.91 -5.97
C GLY A 157 13.71 5.94 -4.97
N ARG A 158 12.80 6.81 -5.42
CA ARG A 158 12.30 7.94 -4.62
C ARG A 158 11.43 7.54 -3.42
N ALA A 159 10.81 6.35 -3.49
CA ALA A 159 9.92 5.83 -2.45
C ALA A 159 10.69 5.03 -1.37
N ASP A 160 12.01 4.94 -1.49
CA ASP A 160 12.85 4.21 -0.55
C ASP A 160 13.37 5.14 0.56
N LEU A 161 13.92 4.54 1.61
CA LEU A 161 14.27 5.26 2.85
C LEU A 161 15.37 6.29 2.63
N TRP A 162 16.29 6.01 1.71
CA TRP A 162 17.43 6.88 1.43
C TRP A 162 17.99 6.63 0.04
N LEU A 163 18.36 7.71 -0.65
CA LEU A 163 18.99 7.69 -1.96
C LEU A 163 20.14 8.70 -1.98
N VAL A 164 21.35 8.22 -2.22
CA VAL A 164 22.54 9.03 -2.50
C VAL A 164 22.99 8.75 -3.92
N GLN A 165 23.20 9.82 -4.68
CA GLN A 165 23.83 9.79 -5.98
C GLN A 165 25.17 10.51 -5.88
N ALA A 166 26.26 9.75 -5.93
CA ALA A 166 27.60 10.28 -6.00
C ALA A 166 27.93 10.62 -7.46
N ARG A 167 28.29 11.87 -7.69
CA ARG A 167 28.87 12.33 -8.95
C ARG A 167 30.36 12.05 -8.88
N THR A 168 30.81 10.99 -9.52
CA THR A 168 32.23 10.85 -9.84
C THR A 168 32.56 11.98 -10.84
N PRO A 169 33.50 12.89 -10.51
CA PRO A 169 33.98 13.83 -11.50
C PRO A 169 34.57 13.03 -12.67
N PRO A 170 34.34 13.46 -13.94
CA PRO A 170 35.01 12.82 -15.07
C PRO A 170 36.51 12.86 -14.80
N GLU A 171 37.19 11.72 -14.92
CA GLU A 171 38.64 11.69 -14.73
C GLU A 171 39.27 12.74 -15.65
N PRO A 172 40.16 13.61 -15.14
CA PRO A 172 40.85 14.53 -16.00
C PRO A 172 41.70 13.70 -16.96
N SER A 173 41.32 13.69 -18.24
CA SER A 173 42.12 13.12 -19.32
C SER A 173 43.39 13.95 -19.45
N CYS A 174 44.41 13.63 -18.65
CA CYS A 174 45.71 14.28 -18.72
C CYS A 174 46.45 13.64 -19.89
N SER A 175 46.32 14.25 -21.07
CA SER A 175 47.13 13.94 -22.24
C SER A 175 48.59 14.15 -21.88
N ARG A 176 49.29 13.04 -21.67
CA ARG A 176 50.72 13.02 -21.38
C ARG A 176 51.46 13.34 -22.68
N THR A 177 51.61 14.63 -23.01
CA THR A 177 52.54 15.08 -24.04
C THR A 177 53.96 14.81 -23.54
N SER A 178 54.56 13.74 -24.04
CA SER A 178 55.98 13.43 -23.87
C SER A 178 56.80 14.42 -24.70
N THR A 179 57.24 15.51 -24.08
CA THR A 179 58.31 16.34 -24.64
C THR A 179 59.64 15.60 -24.44
N SER A 180 60.15 15.02 -25.52
CA SER A 180 61.51 14.49 -25.58
C SER A 180 62.50 15.66 -25.67
N THR A 181 63.13 16.01 -24.55
CA THR A 181 64.24 16.96 -24.54
C THR A 181 65.53 16.22 -24.94
N SER A 182 65.96 16.41 -26.18
CA SER A 182 67.30 16.02 -26.65
C SER A 182 68.24 17.22 -26.52
N SER A 183 69.31 17.09 -25.75
CA SER A 183 70.43 18.05 -25.80
C SER A 183 71.75 17.40 -25.35
N SER A 184 72.43 16.83 -26.36
CA SER A 184 73.87 16.87 -26.67
C SER A 184 74.89 17.14 -25.55
N THR A 185 75.72 16.13 -25.29
CA THR A 185 77.00 16.20 -24.58
C THR A 185 78.09 16.75 -25.52
N THR A 186 78.77 17.84 -25.12
CA THR A 186 79.97 18.35 -25.81
C THR A 186 81.19 18.04 -24.93
N THR A 187 82.13 17.30 -25.50
CA THR A 187 83.44 16.97 -24.92
C THR A 187 84.46 18.05 -25.29
N ALA A 188 85.27 18.48 -24.33
CA ALA A 188 86.57 19.10 -24.55
C ALA A 188 87.53 18.62 -23.47
#